data_AF-A0A7V0W931-F1
#
_entry.id   AF-A0A7V0W931-F1
#
_cell.length_a   1.000
_cell.length_b   1.000
_cell.length_c   1.000
_cell.angle_alpha   90.00
_cell.angle_beta   90.00
_cell.angle_gamma   90.00
#
_symmetry.space_group_name_H-M   'P 1'
#
loop_
_entity.id
_entity.type
_entity.pdbx_description
1 polymer ?
#
loop_
_entity_poly.entity_id
_entity_poly.type
_entity_poly.pdbx_seq_one_letter_code
_entity_poly.pdbx_strand_id
1 'polypeptide(L)'
;MKWVMTIVFLSLFICTSSLAATLNLKATWTANTEPDMKEYRLYRTDGTRTLIGTIPHPNTSYNFSITVPDQSAGTLTFVLTAVDTNNNESADSAPASYSYNLDTVPPSPPKNLTIQKQ
;
A
#
# COMPACT_ATOMS: atom_id res chain seq x y z
N MET A 1 -0.87 -45.16 42.38
CA MET A 1 -0.23 -44.71 41.13
C MET A 1 -1.32 -44.06 40.29
N LYS A 2 -1.36 -42.73 40.18
CA LYS A 2 -2.33 -42.01 39.35
C LYS A 2 -1.58 -41.46 38.14
N TRP A 3 -1.87 -41.98 36.96
CA TRP A 3 -1.33 -41.48 35.71
C TRP A 3 -2.10 -40.22 35.30
N VAL A 4 -1.40 -39.09 35.18
CA VAL A 4 -1.94 -37.87 34.58
C VAL A 4 -1.59 -37.90 33.11
N MET A 5 -2.60 -37.98 32.24
CA MET A 5 -2.43 -37.90 30.79
C MET A 5 -2.36 -36.43 30.40
N THR A 6 -1.16 -35.92 30.13
CA THR A 6 -0.98 -34.56 29.59
C THR A 6 -1.33 -34.57 28.11
N ILE A 7 -2.44 -33.94 27.73
CA ILE A 7 -2.76 -33.65 26.33
C ILE A 7 -1.99 -32.40 25.93
N VAL A 8 -0.97 -32.56 25.09
CA VAL A 8 -0.31 -31.44 24.42
C VAL A 8 -1.20 -31.01 23.26
N PHE A 9 -1.91 -29.89 23.41
CA PHE A 9 -2.57 -29.22 22.30
C PHE A 9 -1.49 -28.58 21.42
N LEU A 10 -1.11 -29.27 20.35
CA LEU A 10 -0.34 -28.66 19.26
C LEU A 10 -1.28 -27.70 18.54
N SER A 11 -1.19 -26.41 18.86
CA SER A 11 -1.88 -25.36 18.13
C SER A 11 -1.32 -25.32 16.70
N LEU A 12 -2.08 -25.87 15.77
CA LEU A 12 -1.82 -25.70 14.35
C LEU A 12 -2.05 -24.22 14.03
N PHE A 13 -0.96 -23.45 13.96
CA PHE A 13 -0.96 -22.09 13.43
C PHE A 13 -1.29 -22.19 11.94
N ILE A 14 -2.58 -22.09 11.61
CA ILE A 14 -3.01 -21.99 10.22
C ILE A 14 -2.58 -20.60 9.76
N CYS A 15 -1.41 -20.52 9.14
CA CYS A 15 -0.98 -19.32 8.43
C CYS A 15 -1.89 -19.18 7.22
N THR A 16 -3.03 -18.49 7.40
CA THR A 16 -3.86 -18.07 6.28
C THR A 16 -3.02 -17.05 5.52
N SER A 17 -2.43 -17.46 4.40
CA SER A 17 -1.81 -16.52 3.48
C SER A 17 -2.91 -15.61 2.96
N SER A 18 -2.97 -14.37 3.46
CA SER A 18 -3.81 -13.36 2.83
C SER A 18 -3.28 -13.15 1.43
N LEU A 19 -4.10 -13.42 0.42
CA LEU A 19 -3.82 -12.91 -0.92
C LEU A 19 -3.71 -11.38 -0.81
N ALA A 20 -2.78 -10.82 -1.58
CA ALA A 20 -2.52 -9.40 -1.55
C ALA A 20 -2.43 -8.87 -2.98
N ALA A 21 -2.99 -7.69 -3.20
CA ALA A 21 -2.94 -7.00 -4.47
C ALA A 21 -1.94 -5.86 -4.40
N THR A 22 -1.25 -5.61 -5.52
CA THR A 22 -0.31 -4.49 -5.64
C THR A 22 -0.96 -3.36 -6.42
N LEU A 23 -1.08 -2.20 -5.76
CA LEU A 23 -1.50 -0.95 -6.38
C LEU A 23 -0.27 -0.18 -6.82
N ASN A 24 -0.22 0.23 -8.08
CA ASN A 24 0.82 1.12 -8.60
C ASN A 24 0.29 2.55 -8.64
N LEU A 25 0.86 3.41 -7.80
CA LEU A 25 0.38 4.76 -7.56
C LEU A 25 1.44 5.80 -7.93
N LYS A 26 0.99 7.03 -8.18
CA LYS A 26 1.85 8.18 -8.45
C LYS A 26 1.45 9.34 -7.54
N ALA A 27 2.40 9.83 -6.77
CA ALA A 27 2.27 11.09 -6.05
C ALA A 27 2.80 12.23 -6.93
N THR A 28 2.12 13.38 -6.89
CA THR A 28 2.55 14.63 -7.52
C THR A 28 2.26 15.80 -6.58
N TRP A 29 3.17 16.76 -6.51
CA TRP A 29 3.03 17.94 -5.64
C TRP A 29 3.61 19.19 -6.31
N THR A 30 3.36 20.35 -5.73
CA THR A 30 4.03 21.60 -6.13
C THR A 30 5.38 21.70 -5.43
N ALA A 31 6.43 22.07 -6.16
CA ALA A 31 7.76 22.23 -5.57
C ALA A 31 7.79 23.35 -4.52
N ASN A 32 8.43 23.05 -3.39
CA ASN A 32 8.98 24.03 -2.46
C ASN A 32 10.03 24.91 -3.16
N THR A 33 10.22 26.13 -2.68
CA THR A 33 11.05 27.18 -3.32
C THR A 33 12.20 27.67 -2.45
N GLU A 34 12.37 27.07 -1.28
CA GLU A 34 13.42 27.40 -0.33
C GLU A 34 14.80 27.08 -0.94
N PRO A 35 15.80 27.99 -0.84
CA PRO A 35 17.09 27.82 -1.52
C PRO A 35 17.91 26.61 -1.04
N ASP A 36 17.64 26.14 0.17
CA ASP A 36 18.32 25.07 0.89
C ASP A 36 17.54 23.75 0.87
N MET A 37 16.59 23.57 -0.07
CA MET A 37 15.88 22.32 -0.27
C MET A 37 16.82 21.18 -0.69
N LYS A 38 16.67 20.02 -0.03
CA LYS A 38 17.41 18.79 -0.33
C LYS A 38 16.51 17.72 -0.94
N GLU A 39 15.46 17.33 -0.23
CA GLU A 39 14.61 16.18 -0.60
C GLU A 39 13.20 16.31 -0.02
N TYR A 40 12.30 15.47 -0.51
CA TYR A 40 10.98 15.21 0.05
C TYR A 40 10.92 13.80 0.61
N ARG A 41 10.06 13.58 1.62
CA ARG A 41 9.78 12.25 2.16
C ARG A 41 8.29 11.98 2.11
N LEU A 42 7.91 10.90 1.44
CA LEU A 42 6.53 10.45 1.31
C LEU A 42 6.23 9.43 2.40
N TYR A 43 5.15 9.65 3.16
CA TYR A 43 4.70 8.75 4.21
C TYR A 43 3.31 8.24 3.92
N ARG A 44 3.06 6.98 4.30
CA ARG A 44 1.72 6.40 4.41
C ARG A 44 1.24 6.53 5.86
N THR A 45 0.00 6.98 6.05
CA THR A 45 -0.57 7.38 7.35
C THR A 45 -1.98 6.83 7.63
N ASP A 46 -2.53 5.95 6.79
CA ASP A 46 -3.77 5.19 7.10
C ASP A 46 -3.57 4.07 8.14
N GLY A 47 -2.47 4.12 8.88
CA GLY A 47 -2.08 3.21 9.94
C GLY A 47 -0.83 3.76 10.65
N THR A 48 0.15 2.90 10.94
CA THR A 48 1.45 3.38 11.42
C THR A 48 2.14 4.24 10.34
N ARG A 49 2.53 5.46 10.70
CA ARG A 49 3.28 6.37 9.80
C ARG A 49 4.55 5.69 9.31
N THR A 50 4.58 5.37 8.01
CA THR A 50 5.65 4.59 7.40
C THR A 50 6.24 5.34 6.22
N LEU A 51 7.56 5.47 6.18
CA LEU A 51 8.27 6.08 5.05
C LEU A 51 8.13 5.18 3.82
N ILE A 52 7.59 5.73 2.74
CA ILE A 52 7.42 5.06 1.45
C ILE A 52 8.60 5.35 0.53
N GLY A 53 9.12 6.57 0.56
CA GLY A 53 10.25 6.94 -0.28
C GLY A 53 10.80 8.33 0.03
N THR A 54 12.05 8.53 -0.40
CA THR A 54 12.78 9.80 -0.36
C THR A 54 13.02 10.27 -1.79
N ILE A 55 12.70 11.52 -2.08
CA ILE A 55 12.71 12.07 -3.43
C ILE A 55 13.59 13.32 -3.46
N PRO A 56 14.68 13.36 -4.25
CA PRO A 56 15.54 14.54 -4.30
C PRO A 56 14.80 15.72 -4.93
N HIS A 57 15.02 16.91 -4.39
CA HIS A 57 14.63 18.16 -5.04
C HIS A 57 15.43 18.32 -6.36
N PRO A 58 14.84 18.84 -7.46
CA PRO A 58 13.53 19.48 -7.60
C PRO A 58 12.39 18.55 -8.04
N ASN A 59 12.54 17.22 -7.92
CA ASN A 59 11.52 16.32 -8.42
C ASN A 59 10.19 16.54 -7.67
N THR A 60 9.09 16.58 -8.43
CA THR A 60 7.74 16.83 -7.94
C THR A 60 6.79 15.66 -8.17
N SER A 61 7.35 14.48 -8.45
CA SER A 61 6.56 13.27 -8.61
C SER A 61 7.32 12.02 -8.17
N TYR A 62 6.57 11.02 -7.74
CA TYR A 62 7.11 9.73 -7.30
C TYR A 62 6.14 8.61 -7.64
N ASN A 63 6.62 7.58 -8.34
CA ASN A 63 5.88 6.35 -8.55
C ASN A 63 6.26 5.34 -7.48
N PHE A 64 5.27 4.70 -6.89
CA PHE A 64 5.46 3.73 -5.80
C PHE A 64 4.37 2.66 -5.86
N SER A 65 4.62 1.55 -5.19
CA SER A 65 3.68 0.44 -5.11
C SER A 65 3.28 0.18 -3.67
N ILE A 66 1.99 -0.07 -3.44
CA ILE A 66 1.45 -0.42 -2.13
C ILE A 66 0.75 -1.76 -2.24
N THR A 67 1.05 -2.66 -1.31
CA THR A 67 0.33 -3.90 -1.15
C THR A 67 -0.88 -3.68 -0.25
N VAL A 68 -2.04 -4.10 -0.71
CA VAL A 68 -3.31 -4.09 0.02
C VAL A 68 -3.88 -5.50 0.09
N PRO A 69 -4.73 -5.82 1.08
CA PRO A 69 -5.42 -7.10 1.11
C PRO A 69 -6.22 -7.32 -0.19
N ASP A 70 -6.13 -8.53 -0.76
CA ASP A 70 -6.92 -8.89 -1.93
C ASP A 70 -8.42 -8.95 -1.57
N GLN A 71 -9.29 -8.78 -2.58
CA GLN A 71 -10.75 -8.72 -2.39
C GLN A 71 -11.22 -7.64 -1.39
N SER A 72 -10.41 -6.59 -1.18
CA SER A 72 -10.74 -5.51 -0.26
C SER A 72 -11.07 -4.20 -0.97
N ALA A 73 -11.90 -3.41 -0.30
CA ALA A 73 -12.03 -1.99 -0.55
C ALA A 73 -11.47 -1.23 0.66
N GLY A 74 -10.87 -0.08 0.41
CA GLY A 74 -10.23 0.70 1.46
C GLY A 74 -9.84 2.09 0.98
N THR A 75 -9.28 2.87 1.91
CA THR A 75 -8.71 4.18 1.62
C THR A 75 -7.31 4.25 2.22
N LEU A 76 -6.35 4.58 1.36
CA LEU A 76 -4.97 4.85 1.73
C LEU A 76 -4.81 6.35 1.98
N THR A 77 -3.98 6.73 2.94
CA THR A 77 -3.71 8.14 3.25
C THR A 77 -2.21 8.38 3.24
N PHE A 78 -1.78 9.50 2.66
CA PHE A 78 -0.39 9.86 2.52
C PHE A 78 -0.16 11.32 2.90
N VAL A 79 1.04 11.60 3.40
CA VAL A 79 1.55 12.95 3.66
C VAL A 79 2.96 13.08 3.11
N LEU A 80 3.36 14.31 2.81
CA LEU A 80 4.69 14.65 2.33
C LEU A 80 5.36 15.63 3.29
N THR A 81 6.65 15.47 3.54
CA THR A 81 7.48 16.47 4.21
C THR A 81 8.61 16.93 3.30
N ALA A 82 9.10 18.15 3.53
CA ALA A 82 10.29 18.70 2.92
C ALA A 82 11.47 18.58 3.89
N VAL A 83 12.68 18.36 3.36
CA VAL A 83 13.92 18.27 4.13
C VAL A 83 14.94 19.21 3.52
N ASP A 84 15.58 20.04 4.35
CA ASP A 84 16.63 20.96 3.94
C ASP A 84 18.04 20.30 3.93
N THR A 85 19.05 21.05 3.45
CA THR A 85 20.45 20.59 3.42
C THR A 85 21.07 20.39 4.81
N ASN A 86 20.48 20.97 5.86
CA ASN A 86 20.84 20.76 7.26
C ASN A 86 20.13 19.55 7.89
N ASN A 87 19.29 18.84 7.13
CA ASN A 87 18.45 17.72 7.55
C ASN A 87 17.32 18.10 8.52
N ASN A 88 16.86 19.35 8.52
CA ASN A 88 15.61 19.70 9.19
C ASN A 88 14.44 19.23 8.32
N GLU A 89 13.52 18.47 8.92
CA GLU A 89 12.31 17.99 8.27
C GLU A 89 11.12 18.89 8.66
N SER A 90 10.31 19.29 7.68
CA SER A 90 9.12 20.11 7.90
C SER A 90 8.02 19.36 8.65
N ALA A 91 6.95 20.09 9.01
CA ALA A 91 5.68 19.46 9.34
C ALA A 91 5.09 18.71 8.12
N ASP A 92 4.17 17.78 8.40
CA ASP A 92 3.41 17.06 7.38
C ASP A 92 2.59 18.03 6.50
N SER A 93 2.51 17.72 5.20
CA SER A 93 1.58 18.36 4.29
C SER A 93 0.11 18.08 4.69
N ALA A 94 -0.82 18.74 4.01
CA ALA A 94 -2.20 18.26 4.00
C ALA A 94 -2.24 16.79 3.51
N PRO A 95 -3.07 15.93 4.14
CA PRO A 95 -3.17 14.53 3.75
C PRO A 95 -3.84 14.39 2.38
N ALA A 96 -3.30 13.48 1.56
CA ALA A 96 -3.89 13.05 0.30
C ALA A 96 -4.38 11.59 0.44
N SER A 97 -5.56 11.29 -0.10
CA SER A 97 -6.17 9.97 0.01
C SER A 97 -6.39 9.29 -1.34
N TYR A 98 -6.28 7.97 -1.36
CA TYR A 98 -6.59 7.13 -2.52
C TYR A 98 -7.52 6.00 -2.09
N SER A 99 -8.76 6.02 -2.59
CA SER A 99 -9.72 4.94 -2.38
C SER A 99 -9.58 3.88 -3.47
N TYR A 100 -9.60 2.62 -3.07
CA TYR A 100 -9.49 1.49 -3.97
C TYR A 100 -10.62 0.48 -3.72
N ASN A 101 -11.02 -0.21 -4.78
CA ASN A 101 -11.97 -1.31 -4.73
C ASN A 101 -11.54 -2.34 -5.78
N LEU A 102 -11.12 -3.53 -5.32
CA LEU A 102 -10.62 -4.58 -6.18
C LEU A 102 -11.79 -5.44 -6.66
N ASP A 103 -12.06 -5.43 -7.98
CA ASP A 103 -13.00 -6.38 -8.58
C ASP A 103 -12.35 -7.75 -8.68
N THR A 104 -12.92 -8.72 -7.98
CA THR A 104 -12.46 -10.10 -7.96
C THR A 104 -13.51 -11.08 -8.47
N VAL A 105 -14.63 -10.60 -9.02
CA VAL A 105 -15.68 -11.45 -9.56
C VAL A 105 -15.40 -11.72 -11.04
N PRO A 106 -15.07 -12.96 -11.43
CA PRO A 106 -14.90 -13.30 -12.84
C PRO A 106 -16.21 -13.10 -13.61
N PRO A 107 -16.17 -12.76 -14.91
CA PRO A 107 -17.37 -12.70 -15.73
C PRO A 107 -18.02 -14.08 -15.84
N SER A 108 -19.34 -14.10 -16.03
CA SER A 108 -20.07 -15.34 -16.30
C SER A 108 -19.55 -16.03 -17.57
N PRO A 109 -19.51 -17.37 -17.61
CA PRO A 109 -19.06 -18.09 -18.81
C PRO A 109 -19.98 -17.80 -20.01
N PRO A 110 -19.45 -17.76 -21.25
CA PRO A 110 -20.27 -17.63 -22.45
C PRO A 110 -21.31 -18.75 -22.55
N LYS A 111 -22.52 -18.42 -23.02
CA LYS A 111 -23.60 -19.38 -23.25
C LYS A 111 -23.72 -19.69 -24.75
N ASN A 112 -24.29 -20.84 -25.09
CA ASN A 112 -24.64 -21.24 -26.47
C ASN A 112 -23.43 -21.38 -27.44
N LEU A 113 -22.30 -21.90 -26.97
CA LEU A 113 -21.19 -22.26 -27.85
C LEU A 113 -21.62 -23.41 -28.79
N THR A 114 -21.64 -23.15 -30.10
CA THR A 114 -21.90 -24.16 -31.14
C THR A 114 -20.73 -24.25 -32.13
N ILE A 115 -20.34 -25.46 -32.54
CA ILE A 115 -19.30 -25.71 -33.55
C ILE A 115 -19.97 -26.31 -34.79
N GLN A 116 -19.67 -25.79 -35.97
CA GLN A 116 -20.15 -26.32 -37.25
C GLN A 116 -18.96 -26.69 -38.15
N LYS A 117 -19.13 -27.74 -38.96
CA LYS A 117 -18.14 -28.13 -39.97
C LYS A 117 -18.15 -27.08 -41.09
N GLN A 118 -16.96 -26.69 -41.55
CA GLN A 118 -16.80 -25.84 -42.73
C GLN A 118 -17.22 -26.56 -44.02
#